data_AF-A0A1B6HYR9-F1
#
_entry.id   AF-A0A1B6HYR9-F1
#
_cell.length_a   1.000
_cell.length_b   1.000
_cell.length_c   1.000
_cell.angle_alpha   90.00
_cell.angle_beta   90.00
_cell.angle_gamma   90.00
#
_symmetry.space_group_name_H-M   'P 1'
#
loop_
_entity.id
_entity.type
_entity.pdbx_description
1 polymer ?
#
loop_
_entity_poly.entity_id
_entity_poly.type
_entity_poly.pdbx_seq_one_letter_code
_entity_poly.pdbx_strand_id
1 'polypeptide(L)'
;MCEVVKSNFQELYPKIEKSLKKSAFIAIDSEFSGLVSHSKLKNSLFDTSADRYLKLKCSIEQFTIFQFGLAIFHYSRDENKYSADVYSFYTFPCSFGPVDNRFLCQATSWEFLQAHNFNFNKVAYEGVPFLSEVQEKEIRKQLGAGTMFSNVERSLSYRDEDLLQAECSRVAQWLPLAALGDTMDIVVN
;
A
#
# COMPACT_ATOMS: atom_id res chain seq x y z
N MET A 1 -5.59 16.83 11.05
CA MET A 1 -5.12 15.88 10.03
C MET A 1 -4.81 14.57 10.73
N CYS A 2 -5.43 13.47 10.33
CA CYS A 2 -5.24 12.15 10.93
C CYS A 2 -4.37 11.30 10.00
N GLU A 3 -3.28 10.76 10.52
CA GLU A 3 -2.43 9.87 9.74
C GLU A 3 -3.01 8.46 9.71
N VAL A 4 -3.07 7.87 8.52
CA VAL A 4 -3.57 6.53 8.30
C VAL A 4 -2.41 5.66 7.81
N VAL A 5 -2.12 4.65 8.60
CA VAL A 5 -1.00 3.73 8.42
C VAL A 5 -1.50 2.29 8.59
N LYS A 6 -0.68 1.30 8.24
CA LYS A 6 -1.04 -0.13 8.26
C LYS A 6 -1.65 -0.57 9.59
N SER A 7 -1.12 -0.11 10.71
CA SER A 7 -1.54 -0.52 12.06
C SER A 7 -2.92 0.00 12.47
N ASN A 8 -3.35 1.17 11.96
CA ASN A 8 -4.60 1.82 12.36
C ASN A 8 -5.66 1.87 11.24
N PHE A 9 -5.31 1.46 10.01
CA PHE A 9 -6.21 1.52 8.86
C PHE A 9 -7.52 0.78 9.10
N GLN A 10 -7.48 -0.42 9.67
CA GLN A 10 -8.67 -1.24 9.91
C GLN A 10 -9.63 -0.61 10.93
N GLU A 11 -9.10 0.03 11.97
CA GLU A 11 -9.90 0.74 12.98
C GLU A 11 -10.53 2.01 12.40
N LEU A 12 -9.76 2.76 11.60
CA LEU A 12 -10.21 4.03 11.02
C LEU A 12 -11.16 3.84 9.83
N TYR A 13 -11.07 2.71 9.11
CA TYR A 13 -11.83 2.47 7.88
C TYR A 13 -13.34 2.71 8.03
N PRO A 14 -14.06 2.17 9.04
CA PRO A 14 -15.49 2.41 9.19
C PRO A 14 -15.83 3.89 9.42
N LYS A 15 -14.95 4.63 10.11
CA LYS A 15 -15.13 6.07 10.35
C LYS A 15 -14.95 6.87 9.05
N ILE A 16 -13.91 6.55 8.28
CA ILE A 16 -13.63 7.18 6.99
C ILE A 16 -14.77 6.90 6.00
N GLU A 17 -15.22 5.64 5.90
CA GLU A 17 -16.32 5.24 5.03
C GLU A 17 -17.63 5.97 5.40
N LYS A 18 -17.97 6.04 6.69
CA LYS A 18 -19.14 6.77 7.18
C LYS A 18 -19.06 8.26 6.86
N SER A 19 -17.87 8.86 6.96
CA SER A 19 -17.63 10.26 6.63
C SER A 19 -17.80 10.49 5.12
N LEU A 20 -17.21 9.65 4.27
CA LEU A 20 -17.37 9.70 2.81
C LEU A 20 -18.84 9.64 2.38
N LYS A 21 -19.63 8.71 2.95
CA LYS A 21 -21.07 8.55 2.64
C LYS A 21 -21.91 9.78 3.00
N LYS A 22 -21.46 10.63 3.93
CA LYS A 22 -22.16 11.84 4.37
C LYS A 22 -21.60 13.13 3.78
N SER A 23 -20.51 13.03 3.03
CA SER A 23 -19.79 14.18 2.50
C SER A 23 -20.60 14.93 1.44
N ALA A 24 -20.35 16.24 1.35
CA ALA A 24 -20.83 17.06 0.25
C ALA A 24 -19.90 16.92 -0.97
N PHE A 25 -18.59 16.95 -0.73
CA PHE A 25 -17.55 16.71 -1.72
C PHE A 25 -16.24 16.30 -1.03
N ILE A 26 -15.27 15.85 -1.83
CA ILE A 26 -13.92 15.52 -1.37
C ILE A 26 -12.87 16.32 -2.16
N ALA A 27 -11.71 16.51 -1.54
CA ALA A 27 -10.49 16.91 -2.22
C ALA A 27 -9.40 15.87 -1.98
N ILE A 28 -8.58 15.64 -2.99
CA ILE A 28 -7.48 14.67 -2.95
C ILE A 28 -6.19 15.34 -3.39
N ASP A 29 -5.08 14.87 -2.84
CA ASP A 29 -3.73 15.25 -3.23
C ASP A 29 -2.79 14.06 -2.97
N SER A 30 -1.63 14.00 -3.63
CA SER A 30 -0.74 12.86 -3.49
C SER A 30 0.73 13.20 -3.65
N GLU A 31 1.54 12.58 -2.80
CA GLU A 31 2.99 12.65 -2.85
C GLU A 31 3.56 11.40 -3.54
N PHE A 32 4.38 11.62 -4.56
CA PHE A 32 4.93 10.55 -5.41
C PHE A 32 6.40 10.28 -5.11
N SER A 33 6.84 9.05 -5.38
CA SER A 33 8.27 8.69 -5.36
C SER A 33 9.07 9.38 -6.47
N GLY A 34 8.40 9.95 -7.47
CA GLY A 34 8.97 10.75 -8.55
C GLY A 34 7.88 11.23 -9.52
N LEU A 35 8.26 12.11 -10.45
CA LEU A 35 7.33 12.73 -11.41
C LEU A 35 7.73 12.50 -12.87
N VAL A 36 9.04 12.41 -13.16
CA VAL A 36 9.55 12.29 -14.52
C VAL A 36 10.63 11.21 -14.56
N SER A 37 10.37 10.13 -15.31
CA SER A 37 11.31 9.01 -15.39
C SER A 37 12.44 9.24 -16.39
N HIS A 38 12.18 9.98 -17.47
CA HIS A 38 13.17 10.25 -18.50
C HIS A 38 13.01 11.66 -19.08
N SER A 39 14.13 12.30 -19.44
CA SER A 39 14.14 13.67 -19.96
C SER A 39 13.29 13.86 -21.22
N LYS A 40 13.19 12.82 -22.07
CA LYS A 40 12.35 12.82 -23.29
C LYS A 40 10.85 12.82 -23.00
N LEU A 41 10.45 12.41 -21.79
CA LEU A 41 9.06 12.39 -21.36
C LEU A 41 8.61 13.71 -20.71
N LYS A 42 9.49 14.73 -20.68
CA LYS A 42 9.09 16.08 -20.29
C LYS A 42 8.08 16.65 -21.28
N ASN A 43 7.06 17.29 -20.72
CA ASN A 43 6.05 17.98 -21.50
C ASN A 43 6.68 19.15 -22.28
N SER A 44 6.25 19.29 -23.52
CA SER A 44 6.58 20.38 -24.42
C SER A 44 5.37 21.30 -24.59
N LEU A 45 5.63 22.58 -24.91
CA LEU A 45 4.59 23.53 -25.29
C LEU A 45 3.90 23.16 -26.62
N PHE A 46 4.55 22.32 -27.42
CA PHE A 46 4.03 21.83 -28.71
C PHE A 46 3.32 20.49 -28.63
N ASP A 47 3.23 19.88 -27.43
CA ASP A 47 2.52 18.62 -27.26
C ASP A 47 1.02 18.81 -27.43
N THR A 48 0.37 17.93 -28.18
CA THR A 48 -1.09 17.80 -28.12
C THR A 48 -1.51 17.20 -26.77
N SER A 49 -2.80 17.28 -26.46
CA SER A 49 -3.34 16.61 -25.25
C SER A 49 -3.06 15.11 -25.23
N ALA A 50 -3.09 14.46 -26.41
CA ALA A 50 -2.80 13.03 -26.54
C ALA A 50 -1.32 12.73 -26.26
N ASP A 51 -0.41 13.54 -26.81
CA ASP A 51 1.04 13.40 -26.56
C ASP A 51 1.36 13.56 -25.09
N ARG A 52 0.77 14.58 -24.45
CA ARG A 52 0.94 14.85 -23.03
C ARG A 52 0.43 13.68 -22.17
N TYR A 53 -0.74 13.15 -22.49
CA TYR A 53 -1.27 11.97 -21.80
C TYR A 53 -0.30 10.79 -21.88
N LEU A 54 0.19 10.46 -23.08
CA LEU A 54 1.12 9.33 -23.26
C LEU A 54 2.44 9.53 -22.52
N LYS A 55 3.01 10.75 -22.55
CA LYS A 55 4.23 11.09 -21.81
C LYS A 55 4.05 10.96 -20.30
N LEU A 56 2.95 11.50 -19.77
CA LEU A 56 2.63 11.43 -18.35
C LEU A 56 2.37 10.00 -17.91
N LYS A 57 1.57 9.25 -18.67
CA LYS A 57 1.30 7.83 -18.42
C LYS A 57 2.60 7.03 -18.33
N CYS A 58 3.46 7.11 -19.34
CA CYS A 58 4.74 6.40 -19.36
C CYS A 58 5.67 6.81 -18.21
N SER A 59 5.59 8.06 -17.74
CA SER A 59 6.38 8.52 -16.60
C SER A 59 5.84 7.98 -15.28
N ILE A 60 4.55 8.17 -15.02
CA ILE A 60 3.94 7.90 -13.72
C ILE A 60 3.79 6.40 -13.43
N GLU A 61 3.67 5.57 -14.46
CA GLU A 61 3.62 4.10 -14.32
C GLU A 61 4.88 3.50 -13.69
N GLN A 62 5.99 4.23 -13.67
CA GLN A 62 7.24 3.79 -13.04
C GLN A 62 7.39 4.25 -11.59
N PHE A 63 6.54 5.16 -11.11
CA PHE A 63 6.58 5.71 -9.77
C PHE A 63 5.40 5.18 -8.94
N THR A 64 5.47 5.38 -7.63
CA THR A 64 4.39 4.99 -6.72
C THR A 64 3.97 6.17 -5.87
N ILE A 65 2.76 6.08 -5.30
CA ILE A 65 2.26 7.06 -4.34
C ILE A 65 2.80 6.67 -2.97
N PHE A 66 3.52 7.58 -2.32
CA PHE A 66 4.00 7.43 -0.95
C PHE A 66 2.97 7.91 0.06
N GLN A 67 2.25 8.98 -0.28
CA GLN A 67 1.17 9.48 0.56
C GLN A 67 -0.02 9.91 -0.29
N PHE A 68 -1.21 9.51 0.14
CA PHE A 68 -2.48 9.94 -0.43
C PHE A 68 -3.22 10.80 0.60
N GLY A 69 -3.41 12.08 0.29
CA GLY A 69 -4.19 13.02 1.08
C GLY A 69 -5.66 13.00 0.69
N LEU A 70 -6.54 12.94 1.68
CA LEU A 70 -8.00 12.94 1.50
C LEU A 70 -8.62 13.95 2.47
N ALA A 71 -9.30 14.96 1.93
CA ALA A 71 -10.13 15.88 2.70
C ALA A 71 -11.61 15.65 2.36
N ILE A 72 -12.41 15.36 3.37
CA ILE A 72 -13.84 15.07 3.26
C ILE A 72 -14.64 16.23 3.83
N PHE A 73 -15.37 16.95 2.98
CA PHE A 73 -16.09 18.17 3.38
C PHE A 73 -17.55 17.87 3.71
N HIS A 74 -18.01 18.35 4.85
CA HIS A 74 -19.39 18.26 5.32
C HIS A 74 -19.98 19.65 5.43
N TYR A 75 -21.19 19.84 4.90
CA TYR A 75 -21.90 21.11 5.02
C TYR A 75 -22.91 21.05 6.16
N SER A 76 -22.75 21.92 7.15
CA SER A 76 -23.75 22.14 8.20
C SER A 76 -24.69 23.25 7.74
N ARG A 77 -25.96 22.92 7.54
CA ARG A 77 -27.00 23.91 7.19
C ARG A 77 -27.28 24.85 8.36
N ASP A 78 -27.31 24.31 9.57
CA ASP A 78 -27.63 25.07 10.79
C ASP A 78 -26.57 26.14 11.06
N GLU A 79 -25.30 25.84 10.81
CA GLU A 79 -24.19 26.77 11.00
C GLU A 79 -23.79 27.54 9.73
N ASN A 80 -24.36 27.16 8.57
CA ASN A 80 -23.96 27.63 7.24
C ASN A 80 -22.43 27.59 7.00
N LYS A 81 -21.80 26.47 7.37
CA LYS A 81 -20.34 26.29 7.31
C LYS A 81 -19.95 24.92 6.80
N TYR A 82 -18.72 24.84 6.28
CA TYR A 82 -18.08 23.58 5.97
C TYR A 82 -17.12 23.17 7.09
N SER A 83 -17.18 21.89 7.45
CA SER A 83 -16.15 21.22 8.25
C SER A 83 -15.48 20.14 7.41
N ALA A 84 -14.19 19.86 7.65
CA ALA A 84 -13.46 18.85 6.90
C ALA A 84 -12.80 17.81 7.80
N ASP A 85 -13.01 16.53 7.48
CA ASP A 85 -12.19 15.44 8.01
C ASP A 85 -11.02 15.22 7.05
N VAL A 86 -9.79 15.40 7.52
CA VAL A 86 -8.58 15.34 6.68
C VAL A 86 -7.70 14.17 7.11
N TYR A 87 -7.39 13.28 6.16
CA TYR A 87 -6.60 12.07 6.34
C TYR A 87 -5.37 12.07 5.42
N SER A 88 -4.27 11.54 5.94
CA SER A 88 -3.04 11.32 5.16
C SER A 88 -2.68 9.85 5.24
N PHE A 89 -2.93 9.13 4.15
CA PHE A 89 -2.64 7.71 4.04
C PHE A 89 -1.20 7.54 3.59
N TYR A 90 -0.38 6.89 4.40
CA TYR A 90 0.93 6.42 3.96
C TYR A 90 0.76 5.09 3.24
N THR A 91 1.24 4.97 2.02
CA THR A 91 1.01 3.79 1.16
C THR A 91 2.31 3.18 0.71
N PHE A 92 2.35 1.85 0.58
CA PHE A 92 3.52 1.13 0.07
C PHE A 92 3.10 -0.02 -0.83
N PRO A 93 3.68 -0.16 -2.04
CA PRO A 93 3.36 -1.24 -2.96
C PRO A 93 4.03 -2.55 -2.50
N CYS A 94 3.49 -3.15 -1.44
CA CYS A 94 4.02 -4.38 -0.84
C CYS A 94 4.00 -5.55 -1.84
N SER A 95 4.94 -6.48 -1.68
CA SER A 95 4.87 -7.78 -2.33
C SER A 95 3.85 -8.67 -1.61
N PHE A 96 3.09 -9.46 -2.37
CA PHE A 96 2.13 -10.43 -1.82
C PHE A 96 1.87 -11.56 -2.81
N GLY A 97 2.09 -12.80 -2.38
CA GLY A 97 1.97 -13.97 -3.25
C GLY A 97 2.84 -13.83 -4.51
N PRO A 98 2.27 -13.89 -5.73
CA PRO A 98 3.01 -13.73 -6.99
C PRO A 98 3.34 -12.27 -7.34
N VAL A 99 2.87 -11.29 -6.57
CA VAL A 99 3.04 -9.87 -6.89
C VAL A 99 4.36 -9.36 -6.31
N ASP A 100 5.29 -9.01 -7.20
CA ASP A 100 6.55 -8.30 -6.92
C ASP A 100 6.51 -6.90 -7.56
N ASN A 101 6.03 -5.91 -6.82
CA ASN A 101 5.91 -4.55 -7.33
C ASN A 101 7.28 -3.85 -7.37
N ARG A 102 7.59 -3.21 -8.50
CA ARG A 102 8.81 -2.41 -8.67
C ARG A 102 8.45 -0.98 -9.00
N PHE A 103 9.13 -0.05 -8.35
CA PHE A 103 8.97 1.37 -8.59
C PHE A 103 10.33 2.07 -8.54
N LEU A 104 10.41 3.24 -9.17
CA LEU A 104 11.57 4.11 -9.15
C LEU A 104 11.42 5.18 -8.07
N CYS A 105 12.55 5.71 -7.61
CA CYS A 105 12.61 6.91 -6.79
C CYS A 105 13.42 7.97 -7.54
N GLN A 106 12.88 9.18 -7.64
CA GLN A 106 13.56 10.31 -8.23
C GLN A 106 14.20 11.14 -7.12
N ALA A 107 15.53 11.26 -7.12
CA ALA A 107 16.28 11.94 -6.06
C ALA A 107 15.80 13.38 -5.79
N THR A 108 15.49 14.14 -6.83
CA THR A 108 14.98 15.52 -6.67
C THR A 108 13.60 15.58 -6.03
N SER A 109 12.72 14.62 -6.31
CA SER A 109 11.42 14.51 -5.62
C SER A 109 11.61 14.07 -4.16
N TRP A 110 12.56 13.17 -3.91
CA TRP A 110 12.92 12.74 -2.57
C TRP A 110 13.44 13.90 -1.71
N GLU A 111 14.39 14.68 -2.22
CA GLU A 111 14.95 15.86 -1.55
C GLU A 111 13.87 16.92 -1.28
N PHE A 112 12.96 17.13 -2.23
CA PHE A 112 11.81 18.02 -2.05
C PHE A 112 10.93 17.58 -0.88
N LEU A 113 10.53 16.30 -0.84
CA LEU A 113 9.74 15.74 0.25
C LEU A 113 10.47 15.83 1.59
N GLN A 114 11.78 15.55 1.60
CA GLN A 114 12.62 15.71 2.80
C GLN A 114 12.63 17.15 3.30
N ALA A 115 12.75 18.15 2.41
CA ALA A 115 12.71 19.57 2.78
C ALA A 115 11.35 19.98 3.40
N HIS A 116 10.29 19.24 3.10
CA HIS A 116 8.96 19.40 3.71
C HIS A 116 8.70 18.45 4.89
N ASN A 117 9.75 17.88 5.49
CA ASN A 117 9.70 16.98 6.66
C ASN A 117 8.86 15.71 6.42
N PHE A 118 8.83 15.20 5.20
CA PHE A 118 8.16 13.94 4.89
C PHE A 118 8.85 12.77 5.62
N ASN A 119 8.06 11.91 6.26
CA ASN A 119 8.56 10.77 7.00
C ASN A 119 8.54 9.49 6.14
N PHE A 120 9.67 9.18 5.49
CA PHE A 120 9.82 7.98 4.68
C PHE A 120 9.76 6.67 5.47
N ASN A 121 10.04 6.69 6.78
CA ASN A 121 9.92 5.48 7.61
C ASN A 121 8.46 5.03 7.73
N LYS A 122 7.49 5.98 7.75
CA LYS A 122 6.06 5.62 7.73
C LYS A 122 5.65 4.93 6.45
N VAL A 123 6.25 5.30 5.32
CA VAL A 123 6.05 4.58 4.04
C VAL A 123 6.63 3.18 4.12
N ALA A 124 7.92 3.06 4.49
CA ALA A 124 8.65 1.79 4.44
C ALA A 124 8.15 0.75 5.45
N TYR A 125 7.85 1.17 6.68
CA TYR A 125 7.51 0.25 7.78
C TYR A 125 6.00 0.18 8.07
N GLU A 126 5.27 1.26 7.84
CA GLU A 126 3.86 1.38 8.20
C GLU A 126 2.96 1.69 7.01
N GLY A 127 3.46 1.56 5.78
CA GLY A 127 2.69 1.83 4.57
C GLY A 127 1.51 0.88 4.45
N VAL A 128 0.31 1.43 4.23
CA VAL A 128 -0.89 0.66 3.91
C VAL A 128 -0.65 -0.05 2.57
N PRO A 129 -0.72 -1.40 2.53
CA PRO A 129 -0.55 -2.14 1.29
C PRO A 129 -1.76 -1.95 0.37
N PHE A 130 -1.54 -2.02 -0.93
CA PHE A 130 -2.60 -1.92 -1.92
C PHE A 130 -2.34 -2.85 -3.11
N LEU A 131 -3.41 -3.17 -3.83
CA LEU A 131 -3.39 -3.95 -5.07
C LEU A 131 -4.21 -3.24 -6.14
N SER A 132 -3.79 -3.35 -7.38
CA SER A 132 -4.65 -3.04 -8.52
C SER A 132 -5.74 -4.09 -8.69
N GLU A 133 -6.82 -3.73 -9.39
CA GLU A 133 -7.91 -4.67 -9.71
C GLU A 133 -7.42 -5.92 -10.45
N VAL A 134 -6.43 -5.78 -11.34
CA VAL A 134 -5.84 -6.90 -12.09
C VAL A 134 -5.09 -7.85 -11.14
N GLN A 135 -4.27 -7.30 -10.24
CA GLN A 135 -3.53 -8.09 -9.25
C GLN A 135 -4.49 -8.79 -8.28
N GLU A 136 -5.51 -8.10 -7.79
CA GLU A 136 -6.52 -8.67 -6.90
C GLU A 136 -7.24 -9.87 -7.55
N LYS A 137 -7.69 -9.73 -8.80
CA LYS A 137 -8.36 -10.81 -9.53
C LYS A 137 -7.48 -12.04 -9.68
N GLU A 138 -6.21 -11.86 -10.02
CA GLU A 138 -5.26 -12.97 -10.17
C GLU A 138 -5.00 -13.65 -8.83
N ILE A 139 -4.79 -12.87 -7.76
CA ILE A 139 -4.60 -13.40 -6.41
C ILE A 139 -5.83 -14.19 -5.95
N ARG A 140 -7.05 -13.67 -6.17
CA ARG A 140 -8.30 -14.38 -5.81
C ARG A 140 -8.46 -15.69 -6.58
N LYS A 141 -8.07 -15.72 -7.86
CA LYS A 141 -8.09 -16.94 -8.66
C LYS A 141 -7.12 -18.00 -8.12
N GLN A 142 -5.90 -17.60 -7.78
CA GLN A 142 -4.89 -18.50 -7.20
C GLN A 142 -5.27 -18.99 -5.80
N LEU A 143 -5.88 -18.13 -4.99
CA LEU A 143 -6.47 -18.51 -3.70
C LEU A 143 -7.54 -19.59 -3.87
N GLY A 144 -8.48 -19.40 -4.82
CA GLY A 144 -9.53 -20.38 -5.11
C GLY A 144 -9.00 -21.71 -5.66
N ALA A 145 -7.86 -21.68 -6.36
CA ALA A 145 -7.19 -22.86 -6.89
C ALA A 145 -6.24 -23.55 -5.89
N GLY A 146 -5.99 -22.95 -4.71
CA GLY A 146 -5.02 -23.44 -3.74
C GLY A 146 -3.55 -23.32 -4.18
N THR A 147 -3.26 -22.59 -5.27
CA THR A 147 -1.91 -22.45 -5.84
C THR A 147 -1.17 -21.22 -5.32
N MET A 148 -1.79 -20.42 -4.47
CA MET A 148 -1.19 -19.19 -3.92
C MET A 148 0.17 -19.44 -3.27
N PHE A 149 0.30 -20.54 -2.54
CA PHE A 149 1.47 -20.87 -1.74
C PHE A 149 2.55 -21.67 -2.48
N SER A 150 2.31 -22.09 -3.73
CA SER A 150 3.30 -22.87 -4.48
C SER A 150 4.57 -22.06 -4.82
N ASN A 151 4.48 -20.72 -4.75
CA ASN A 151 5.57 -19.80 -5.03
C ASN A 151 6.02 -19.00 -3.77
N VAL A 152 5.50 -19.34 -2.59
CA VAL A 152 5.69 -18.53 -1.35
C VAL A 152 7.11 -18.59 -0.78
N GLU A 153 7.93 -19.55 -1.21
CA GLU A 153 9.39 -19.56 -0.94
C GLU A 153 10.10 -18.26 -1.40
N ARG A 154 9.47 -17.41 -2.23
CA ARG A 154 10.04 -16.12 -2.66
C ARG A 154 9.41 -14.89 -1.99
N SER A 155 8.40 -15.08 -1.15
CA SER A 155 7.53 -13.99 -0.66
C SER A 155 7.48 -13.88 0.86
N LEU A 156 8.08 -14.81 1.60
CA LEU A 156 8.23 -14.69 3.05
C LEU A 156 9.22 -13.56 3.33
N SER A 157 8.90 -12.69 4.28
CA SER A 157 9.94 -11.81 4.80
C SER A 157 10.98 -12.66 5.53
N TYR A 158 12.23 -12.22 5.62
CA TYR A 158 13.25 -12.94 6.40
C TYR A 158 12.78 -13.30 7.82
N ARG A 159 11.96 -12.43 8.43
CA ARG A 159 11.38 -12.69 9.74
C ARG A 159 10.34 -13.82 9.72
N ASP A 160 9.52 -13.90 8.67
CA ASP A 160 8.54 -14.97 8.51
C ASP A 160 9.23 -16.30 8.17
N GLU A 161 10.35 -16.26 7.42
CA GLU A 161 11.21 -17.44 7.21
C GLU A 161 11.82 -17.92 8.52
N ASP A 162 12.34 -17.02 9.35
CA ASP A 162 12.89 -17.38 10.66
C ASP A 162 11.83 -18.01 11.59
N LEU A 163 10.62 -17.43 11.61
CA LEU A 163 9.49 -17.97 12.38
C LEU A 163 9.06 -19.33 11.83
N LEU A 164 8.91 -19.46 10.51
CA LEU A 164 8.55 -20.72 9.88
C LEU A 164 9.61 -21.78 10.14
N GLN A 165 10.90 -21.45 10.04
CA GLN A 165 12.00 -22.35 10.31
C GLN A 165 12.04 -22.79 11.78
N ALA A 166 11.78 -21.86 12.71
CA ALA A 166 11.68 -22.17 14.13
C ALA A 166 10.54 -23.15 14.42
N GLU A 167 9.35 -22.92 13.86
CA GLU A 167 8.20 -23.80 14.02
C GLU A 167 8.39 -25.15 13.32
N CYS A 168 8.96 -25.17 12.11
CA CYS A 168 9.35 -26.41 11.42
C CYS A 168 10.35 -27.22 12.26
N SER A 169 11.31 -26.57 12.90
CA SER A 169 12.27 -27.22 13.78
C SER A 169 11.59 -27.81 15.03
N ARG A 170 10.62 -27.08 15.61
CA ARG A 170 9.83 -27.58 16.74
C ARG A 170 8.99 -28.81 16.36
N VAL A 171 8.31 -28.75 15.21
CA VAL A 171 7.52 -29.87 14.68
C VAL A 171 8.42 -31.08 14.40
N ALA A 172 9.59 -30.87 13.80
CA ALA A 172 10.54 -31.95 13.51
C ALA A 172 11.12 -32.63 14.77
N GLN A 173 11.27 -31.88 15.87
CA GLN A 173 11.67 -32.44 17.17
C GLN A 173 10.53 -33.18 17.88
N TRP A 174 9.30 -32.69 17.73
CA TRP A 174 8.12 -33.28 18.38
C TRP A 174 7.64 -34.55 17.68
N LEU A 175 7.64 -34.58 16.33
CA LEU A 175 7.07 -35.67 15.54
C LEU A 175 7.62 -37.07 15.88
N PRO A 176 8.93 -37.27 16.13
CA PRO A 176 9.47 -38.57 16.53
C PRO A 176 9.08 -39.01 17.94
N LEU A 177 8.66 -38.07 18.79
CA LEU A 177 8.30 -38.30 20.19
C LEU A 177 6.78 -38.40 20.40
N ALA A 178 5.98 -37.98 19.41
CA ALA A 178 4.53 -37.93 19.48
C ALA A 178 3.90 -39.33 19.36
N ALA A 179 2.93 -39.61 20.23
CA ALA A 179 2.08 -40.80 20.16
C ALA A 179 0.81 -40.53 19.33
N LEU A 180 0.13 -41.61 18.93
CA LEU A 180 -1.12 -41.52 18.17
C LEU A 180 -2.19 -40.81 19.02
N GLY A 181 -2.60 -39.61 18.59
CA GLY A 181 -3.58 -38.78 19.29
C GLY A 181 -2.99 -37.57 20.02
N ASP A 182 -1.66 -37.42 20.05
CA ASP A 182 -1.03 -36.22 20.59
C ASP A 182 -1.24 -35.03 19.63
N THR A 183 -1.41 -33.84 20.21
CA THR A 183 -1.59 -32.58 19.48
C THR A 183 -0.54 -31.56 19.89
N MET A 184 -0.07 -30.77 18.93
CA MET A 184 0.86 -29.66 19.16
C MET A 184 0.24 -28.37 18.63
N ASP A 185 0.16 -27.35 19.48
CA ASP A 185 -0.30 -26.03 19.09
C ASP A 185 0.86 -25.18 18.57
N ILE A 186 0.66 -24.61 17.38
CA ILE A 186 1.59 -23.64 16.77
C ILE A 186 1.08 -22.25 17.15
N VAL A 187 1.89 -21.51 17.89
CA VAL A 187 1.58 -20.13 18.29
C VAL A 187 2.02 -19.21 17.16
N VAL A 188 1.07 -18.69 16.41
CA VAL A 188 1.32 -17.64 15.40
C VAL A 188 1.10 -16.30 16.09
N ASN A 189 2.18 -15.61 16.45
CA ASN A 189 2.15 -14.25 17.01
C ASN A 189 2.04 -13.18 15.92
#